data_AF-A0A5J4QK75-F1
#
_entry.id   AF-A0A5J4QK75-F1
#
_cell.length_a   1.000
_cell.length_b   1.000
_cell.length_c   1.000
_cell.angle_alpha   90.00
_cell.angle_beta   90.00
_cell.angle_gamma   90.00
#
_symmetry.space_group_name_H-M   'P 1'
#
loop_
_entity.id
_entity.type
_entity.pdbx_description
1 polymer ?
#
loop_
_entity_poly.entity_id
_entity_poly.type
_entity_poly.pdbx_seq_one_letter_code
_entity_poly.pdbx_strand_id
1 'polypeptide(L)'
;MYKNDMIRWGFIGCGDVTNYKSGPAFKKAKNSDIVAIMSRTKEKAKAYAEKNGIPKWYDDAQKLITDEEVDAVYIATPPSSHATYAVMAIKAGKPVYIEKPMAVTYEECIRINRIAEAEKVLCFVAYYRRYLPYFLKVKELVKKGIIGKPQNMHISLIQPPYPLDYEKEKLPWRLQPDIAGGGGYFYDLAPHQLDIIQDIFGCILEASGCKSNCGGLYEVEDTLSACFRFENGMTGSGSWCFAAHENAKEDRIKVIGNKGTLAFSTFSYDPITLYTKEKGYEKIHVDNNVEHVQQPLIQAVIYHLLGKSTCSCTGESATTTNWVMDKIVGKL
;
A
#
# COMPACT_ATOMS: atom_id res chain seq x y z
N MET A 1 -12.90 -26.07 2.13
CA MET A 1 -12.22 -26.07 3.45
C MET A 1 -10.74 -26.32 3.19
N TYR A 2 -9.85 -25.49 3.75
CA TYR A 2 -8.41 -25.62 3.55
C TYR A 2 -7.86 -26.84 4.28
N LYS A 3 -6.88 -27.53 3.70
CA LYS A 3 -6.27 -28.71 4.32
C LYS A 3 -5.56 -28.30 5.62
N ASN A 4 -5.93 -28.91 6.74
CA ASN A 4 -5.38 -28.62 8.08
C ASN A 4 -5.47 -27.14 8.50
N ASP A 5 -6.50 -26.40 8.06
CA ASP A 5 -6.63 -24.96 8.31
C ASP A 5 -5.40 -24.13 7.88
N MET A 6 -4.64 -24.59 6.89
CA MET A 6 -3.43 -23.91 6.41
C MET A 6 -3.68 -23.32 5.02
N ILE A 7 -3.33 -22.05 4.83
CA ILE A 7 -3.35 -21.39 3.52
C ILE A 7 -2.00 -21.61 2.84
N ARG A 8 -2.01 -22.31 1.70
CA ARG A 8 -0.82 -22.54 0.87
C ARG A 8 -0.72 -21.46 -0.20
N TRP A 9 0.28 -20.59 -0.08
CA TRP A 9 0.44 -19.44 -0.96
C TRP A 9 1.29 -19.75 -2.19
N GLY A 10 0.82 -19.25 -3.33
CA GLY A 10 1.61 -19.12 -4.56
C GLY A 10 2.00 -17.65 -4.75
N PHE A 11 3.29 -17.38 -4.85
CA PHE A 11 3.80 -16.02 -5.03
C PHE A 11 4.10 -15.74 -6.49
N ILE A 12 3.63 -14.60 -7.00
CA ILE A 12 3.99 -14.09 -8.32
C ILE A 12 4.90 -12.88 -8.12
N GLY A 13 6.18 -13.02 -8.48
CA GLY A 13 7.24 -12.03 -8.31
C GLY A 13 8.30 -12.44 -7.29
N CYS A 14 9.58 -12.34 -7.66
CA CYS A 14 10.75 -12.62 -6.80
C CYS A 14 11.57 -11.36 -6.45
N GLY A 15 10.90 -10.21 -6.30
CA GLY A 15 11.56 -8.93 -6.05
C GLY A 15 11.97 -8.71 -4.59
N ASP A 16 12.61 -7.57 -4.30
CA ASP A 16 13.06 -7.19 -2.94
C ASP A 16 11.94 -7.24 -1.90
N VAL A 17 10.71 -6.91 -2.30
CA VAL A 17 9.53 -7.01 -1.43
C VAL A 17 9.36 -8.43 -0.89
N THR A 18 9.54 -9.45 -1.73
CA THR A 18 9.46 -10.86 -1.32
C THR A 18 10.71 -11.34 -0.59
N ASN A 19 11.90 -10.81 -0.92
CA ASN A 19 13.15 -11.19 -0.27
C ASN A 19 13.25 -10.70 1.17
N TYR A 20 12.80 -9.47 1.45
CA TYR A 20 13.11 -8.79 2.71
C TYR A 20 11.89 -8.48 3.57
N LYS A 21 10.71 -8.27 2.97
CA LYS A 21 9.52 -7.79 3.70
C LYS A 21 8.46 -8.88 3.90
N SER A 22 7.98 -9.43 2.80
CA SER A 22 6.75 -10.25 2.79
C SER A 22 7.03 -11.74 2.90
N GLY A 23 8.05 -12.29 2.21
CA GLY A 23 8.35 -13.73 2.23
C GLY A 23 8.54 -14.30 3.64
N PRO A 24 9.43 -13.73 4.47
CA PRO A 24 9.58 -14.16 5.86
C PRO A 24 8.30 -14.00 6.68
N ALA A 25 7.54 -12.93 6.46
CA ALA A 25 6.30 -12.67 7.18
C ALA A 25 5.23 -13.75 6.95
N PHE A 26 5.08 -14.22 5.70
CA PHE A 26 4.14 -15.29 5.36
C PHE A 26 4.47 -16.62 6.03
N LYS A 27 5.76 -16.95 6.15
CA LYS A 27 6.21 -18.15 6.87
C LYS A 27 6.04 -18.06 8.38
N LYS A 28 6.16 -16.85 8.95
CA LYS A 28 5.96 -16.60 10.38
C LYS A 28 4.50 -16.48 10.78
N ALA A 29 3.61 -16.15 9.84
CA ALA A 29 2.18 -16.08 10.10
C ALA A 29 1.63 -17.47 10.42
N LYS A 30 0.76 -17.55 11.42
CA LYS A 30 0.07 -18.80 11.77
C LYS A 30 -0.84 -19.21 10.62
N ASN A 31 -0.97 -20.52 10.40
CA ASN A 31 -1.85 -21.10 9.39
C ASN A 31 -1.47 -20.70 7.94
N SER A 32 -0.18 -20.54 7.66
CA SER A 32 0.32 -20.10 6.36
C SER A 32 1.61 -20.82 5.99
N ASP A 33 1.72 -21.18 4.71
CA ASP A 33 2.96 -21.68 4.12
C ASP A 33 3.10 -21.21 2.67
N ILE A 34 4.32 -21.16 2.15
CA ILE A 34 4.62 -20.77 0.78
C ILE A 34 5.00 -22.03 0.01
N VAL A 35 4.15 -22.44 -0.94
CA VAL A 35 4.33 -23.70 -1.67
C VAL A 35 4.86 -23.49 -3.09
N ALA A 36 4.63 -22.32 -3.67
CA ALA A 36 5.05 -22.01 -5.02
C ALA A 36 5.53 -20.57 -5.17
N ILE A 37 6.51 -20.36 -6.04
CA ILE A 37 6.98 -19.04 -6.46
C ILE A 37 7.05 -18.97 -7.99
N MET A 38 6.74 -17.82 -8.57
CA MET A 38 6.88 -17.56 -9.99
C MET A 38 7.73 -16.32 -10.25
N SER A 39 8.63 -16.43 -11.23
CA SER A 39 9.28 -15.30 -11.87
C SER A 39 9.47 -15.58 -13.36
N ARG A 40 9.26 -14.56 -14.20
CA ARG A 40 9.55 -14.63 -15.65
C ARG A 40 10.96 -15.09 -15.98
N THR A 41 11.92 -14.81 -15.10
CA THR A 41 13.28 -15.35 -15.19
C THR A 41 13.34 -16.65 -14.39
N LYS A 42 13.44 -17.77 -15.09
CA LYS A 42 13.51 -19.13 -14.54
C LYS A 42 14.58 -19.28 -13.47
N GLU A 43 15.77 -18.75 -13.72
CA GLU A 43 16.92 -18.83 -12.82
C GLU A 43 16.64 -18.09 -11.51
N LYS A 44 15.95 -16.94 -11.58
CA LYS A 44 15.54 -16.19 -10.38
C LYS A 44 14.48 -16.93 -9.57
N ALA A 45 13.50 -17.55 -10.23
CA ALA A 45 12.46 -18.34 -9.57
C ALA A 45 13.07 -19.53 -8.82
N LYS A 46 13.93 -20.29 -9.51
CA LYS A 46 14.64 -21.44 -8.94
C LYS A 46 15.54 -21.05 -7.77
N ALA A 47 16.39 -20.03 -7.94
CA ALA A 47 17.29 -19.57 -6.89
C ALA A 47 16.53 -19.06 -5.65
N TYR A 48 15.42 -18.35 -5.85
CA TYR A 48 14.57 -17.89 -4.74
C TYR A 48 13.94 -19.08 -4.01
N ALA A 49 13.41 -20.06 -4.74
CA ALA A 49 12.79 -21.25 -4.17
C ALA A 49 13.78 -22.05 -3.34
N GLU A 50 14.98 -22.32 -3.88
CA GLU A 50 16.05 -23.04 -3.18
C GLU A 50 16.50 -22.31 -1.92
N LYS A 51 16.81 -21.01 -2.03
CA LYS A 51 17.22 -20.18 -0.89
C LYS A 51 16.20 -20.19 0.25
N ASN A 52 14.92 -20.20 -0.09
CA ASN A 52 13.84 -20.11 0.87
C ASN A 52 13.19 -21.46 1.17
N GLY A 53 13.67 -22.59 0.64
CA GLY A 53 13.04 -23.90 0.84
C GLY A 53 11.56 -23.96 0.41
N ILE A 54 11.22 -23.33 -0.72
CA ILE A 54 9.88 -23.41 -1.33
C ILE A 54 9.90 -24.58 -2.32
N PRO A 55 8.95 -25.52 -2.24
CA PRO A 55 9.05 -26.79 -2.96
C PRO A 55 8.89 -26.66 -4.47
N LYS A 56 8.11 -25.66 -4.96
CA LYS A 56 7.83 -25.47 -6.38
C LYS A 56 8.22 -24.09 -6.86
N TRP A 57 8.72 -24.02 -8.09
CA TRP A 57 8.95 -22.77 -8.80
C TRP A 57 8.45 -22.87 -10.24
N TYR A 58 8.05 -21.72 -10.78
CA TYR A 58 7.49 -21.59 -12.12
C TYR A 58 8.09 -20.40 -12.85
N ASP A 59 8.19 -20.51 -14.17
CA ASP A 59 8.46 -19.42 -15.11
C ASP A 59 7.20 -18.91 -15.83
N ASP A 60 6.06 -19.53 -15.51
CA ASP A 60 4.74 -19.27 -16.10
C ASP A 60 3.71 -19.03 -14.99
N ALA A 61 3.04 -17.87 -15.05
CA ALA A 61 1.99 -17.50 -14.10
C ALA A 61 0.84 -18.50 -14.07
N GLN A 62 0.40 -18.94 -15.25
CA GLN A 62 -0.76 -19.80 -15.41
C GLN A 62 -0.51 -21.14 -14.70
N LYS A 63 0.69 -21.71 -14.83
CA LYS A 63 1.04 -22.97 -14.16
C LYS A 63 1.00 -22.87 -12.64
N LEU A 64 1.50 -21.78 -12.05
CA LEU A 64 1.39 -21.53 -10.61
C LEU A 64 -0.08 -21.34 -10.21
N ILE A 65 -0.83 -20.55 -10.99
CA ILE A 65 -2.24 -20.24 -10.72
C ILE A 65 -3.12 -21.49 -10.83
N THR A 66 -2.83 -22.46 -11.70
CA THR A 66 -3.63 -23.69 -11.82
C THR A 66 -3.13 -24.84 -10.95
N ASP A 67 -2.05 -24.66 -10.19
CA ASP A 67 -1.55 -25.70 -9.28
C ASP A 67 -2.56 -25.96 -8.15
N GLU A 68 -3.04 -27.19 -8.03
CA GLU A 68 -3.99 -27.61 -6.99
C GLU A 68 -3.40 -27.51 -5.56
N GLU A 69 -2.07 -27.39 -5.44
CA GLU A 69 -1.42 -27.15 -4.16
C GLU A 69 -1.44 -25.68 -3.72
N VAL A 70 -1.76 -24.74 -4.61
CA VAL A 70 -1.85 -23.32 -4.30
C VAL A 70 -3.29 -22.94 -3.97
N ASP A 71 -3.53 -22.48 -2.74
CA ASP A 71 -4.86 -22.08 -2.26
C ASP A 71 -5.16 -20.59 -2.51
N ALA A 72 -4.15 -19.72 -2.44
CA ALA A 72 -4.26 -18.28 -2.62
C ALA A 72 -3.00 -17.71 -3.30
N VAL A 73 -3.13 -16.58 -3.99
CA VAL A 73 -2.05 -15.96 -4.76
C VAL A 73 -1.65 -14.62 -4.17
N TYR A 74 -0.34 -14.46 -3.91
CA TYR A 74 0.25 -13.17 -3.56
C TYR A 74 0.95 -12.57 -4.78
N ILE A 75 0.59 -11.34 -5.14
CA ILE A 75 1.12 -10.63 -6.31
C ILE A 75 2.06 -9.53 -5.84
N ALA A 76 3.35 -9.72 -6.07
CA ALA A 76 4.44 -8.84 -5.62
C ALA A 76 5.35 -8.46 -6.81
N THR A 77 4.72 -8.05 -7.90
CA THR A 77 5.37 -7.60 -9.14
C THR A 77 5.35 -6.07 -9.22
N PRO A 78 5.94 -5.46 -10.26
CA PRO A 78 5.67 -4.07 -10.56
C PRO A 78 4.19 -3.84 -10.93
N PRO A 79 3.61 -2.65 -10.64
CA PRO A 79 2.17 -2.39 -10.69
C PRO A 79 1.50 -2.67 -12.03
N SER A 80 2.17 -2.44 -13.16
CA SER A 80 1.61 -2.66 -14.51
C SER A 80 1.15 -4.10 -14.78
N SER A 81 1.56 -5.05 -13.95
CA SER A 81 1.16 -6.46 -14.07
C SER A 81 0.16 -6.93 -13.02
N HIS A 82 -0.18 -6.09 -12.03
CA HIS A 82 -1.07 -6.47 -10.93
C HIS A 82 -2.45 -6.90 -11.43
N ALA A 83 -3.11 -6.06 -12.25
CA ALA A 83 -4.45 -6.33 -12.74
C ALA A 83 -4.53 -7.62 -13.56
N THR A 84 -3.54 -7.86 -14.42
CA THR A 84 -3.46 -9.09 -15.22
C THR A 84 -3.41 -10.32 -14.34
N TYR A 85 -2.46 -10.39 -13.41
CA TYR A 85 -2.31 -11.56 -12.54
C TYR A 85 -3.46 -11.72 -11.54
N ALA A 86 -4.02 -10.62 -11.04
CA ALA A 86 -5.17 -10.64 -10.15
C ALA A 86 -6.38 -11.25 -10.86
N VAL A 87 -6.68 -10.79 -12.08
CA VAL A 87 -7.80 -11.32 -12.87
C VAL A 87 -7.58 -12.80 -13.21
N MET A 88 -6.37 -13.21 -13.57
CA MET A 88 -6.06 -14.62 -13.83
C MET A 88 -6.32 -15.50 -12.60
N ALA A 89 -5.83 -15.09 -11.42
CA ALA A 89 -5.99 -15.85 -10.18
C ALA A 89 -7.46 -15.88 -9.71
N ILE A 90 -8.17 -14.75 -9.78
CA ILE A 90 -9.58 -14.65 -9.43
C ILE A 90 -10.43 -15.57 -10.31
N LYS A 91 -10.21 -15.57 -11.64
CA LYS A 91 -10.92 -16.47 -12.57
C LYS A 91 -10.62 -17.95 -12.34
N ALA A 92 -9.49 -18.27 -11.72
CA ALA A 92 -9.15 -19.63 -11.30
C ALA A 92 -9.76 -19.99 -9.92
N GLY A 93 -10.59 -19.12 -9.33
CA GLY A 93 -11.21 -19.33 -8.02
C GLY A 93 -10.27 -19.09 -6.84
N LYS A 94 -9.10 -18.46 -7.05
CA LYS A 94 -8.08 -18.29 -6.02
C LYS A 94 -8.12 -16.89 -5.41
N PRO A 95 -8.30 -16.75 -4.08
CA PRO A 95 -8.17 -15.47 -3.40
C PRO A 95 -6.83 -14.80 -3.70
N VAL A 96 -6.86 -13.48 -3.82
CA VAL A 96 -5.67 -12.69 -4.16
C VAL A 96 -5.30 -11.73 -3.05
N TYR A 97 -4.00 -11.59 -2.81
CA TYR A 97 -3.41 -10.52 -2.02
C TYR A 97 -2.44 -9.76 -2.94
N ILE A 98 -2.68 -8.48 -3.16
CA ILE A 98 -1.98 -7.67 -4.17
C ILE A 98 -1.12 -6.64 -3.45
N GLU A 99 0.14 -6.48 -3.87
CA GLU A 99 0.93 -5.33 -3.44
C GLU A 99 0.29 -4.00 -3.84
N LYS A 100 0.63 -2.94 -3.11
CA LYS A 100 0.15 -1.58 -3.42
C LYS A 100 1.04 -0.91 -4.48
N PRO A 101 0.50 0.00 -5.31
CA PRO A 101 -0.93 0.27 -5.50
C PRO A 101 -1.65 -0.94 -6.12
N MET A 102 -2.96 -1.07 -5.88
CA MET A 102 -3.73 -2.24 -6.32
C MET A 102 -3.61 -2.49 -7.82
N ALA A 103 -3.64 -1.42 -8.61
CA ALA A 103 -3.39 -1.41 -10.05
C ALA A 103 -2.83 -0.04 -10.48
N VAL A 104 -2.52 0.14 -11.77
CA VAL A 104 -1.96 1.40 -12.29
C VAL A 104 -3.01 2.48 -12.53
N THR A 105 -4.28 2.10 -12.65
CA THR A 105 -5.41 3.04 -12.76
C THR A 105 -6.59 2.61 -11.89
N TYR A 106 -7.48 3.57 -11.65
CA TYR A 106 -8.77 3.36 -11.00
C TYR A 106 -9.66 2.41 -11.80
N GLU A 107 -9.70 2.49 -13.14
CA GLU A 107 -10.48 1.60 -13.99
C GLU A 107 -10.05 0.14 -13.83
N GLU A 108 -8.74 -0.11 -13.73
CA GLU A 108 -8.22 -1.44 -13.48
C GLU A 108 -8.61 -1.95 -12.10
N CYS A 109 -8.61 -1.09 -11.07
CA CYS A 109 -9.10 -1.45 -9.74
C CYS A 109 -10.59 -1.85 -9.78
N ILE A 110 -11.43 -1.07 -10.47
CA ILE A 110 -12.85 -1.41 -10.71
C ILE A 110 -12.95 -2.77 -11.40
N ARG A 111 -12.15 -3.00 -12.45
CA ARG A 111 -12.19 -4.26 -13.20
C ARG A 111 -11.85 -5.46 -12.31
N ILE A 112 -10.82 -5.35 -11.48
CA ILE A 112 -10.45 -6.42 -10.53
C ILE A 112 -11.61 -6.70 -9.58
N ASN A 113 -12.20 -5.67 -8.96
CA ASN A 113 -13.29 -5.85 -8.01
C ASN A 113 -14.55 -6.43 -8.63
N ARG A 114 -14.94 -5.98 -9.84
CA ARG A 114 -16.10 -6.53 -10.55
C ARG A 114 -15.95 -8.02 -10.83
N ILE A 115 -14.75 -8.44 -11.21
CA ILE A 115 -14.46 -9.86 -11.48
C ILE A 115 -14.42 -10.64 -10.15
N ALA A 116 -13.80 -10.08 -9.11
CA ALA A 116 -13.78 -10.68 -7.76
C ALA A 116 -15.20 -10.92 -7.22
N GLU A 117 -16.09 -9.93 -7.39
CA GLU A 117 -17.50 -10.01 -7.01
C GLU A 117 -18.25 -11.09 -7.82
N ALA A 118 -18.10 -11.08 -9.15
CA ALA A 118 -18.75 -12.04 -10.04
C ALA A 118 -18.33 -13.48 -9.76
N GLU A 119 -17.05 -13.72 -9.51
CA GLU A 119 -16.48 -15.04 -9.20
C GLU A 119 -16.61 -15.41 -7.71
N LYS A 120 -17.09 -14.49 -6.86
CA LYS A 120 -17.17 -14.64 -5.39
C LYS A 120 -15.82 -14.99 -4.75
N VAL A 121 -14.75 -14.36 -5.23
CA VAL A 121 -13.38 -14.57 -4.77
C VAL A 121 -12.91 -13.34 -4.00
N LEU A 122 -12.25 -13.56 -2.86
CA LEU A 122 -11.75 -12.47 -2.02
C LEU A 122 -10.51 -11.82 -2.63
N CYS A 123 -10.48 -10.48 -2.61
CA CYS A 123 -9.37 -9.66 -3.07
C CYS A 123 -8.89 -8.73 -1.95
N PHE A 124 -7.61 -8.82 -1.60
CA PHE A 124 -6.95 -8.03 -0.56
C PHE A 124 -5.80 -7.21 -1.13
N VAL A 125 -5.47 -6.10 -0.48
CA VAL A 125 -4.37 -5.21 -0.90
C VAL A 125 -3.44 -4.92 0.27
N ALA A 126 -2.13 -4.84 0.01
CA ALA A 126 -1.06 -4.72 1.01
C ALA A 126 -0.95 -3.35 1.72
N TYR A 127 -2.06 -2.79 2.18
CA TYR A 127 -2.09 -1.58 3.01
C TYR A 127 -1.78 -1.88 4.49
N TYR A 128 -0.58 -2.43 4.73
CA TYR A 128 -0.17 -2.94 6.05
C TYR A 128 -0.10 -1.87 7.15
N ARG A 129 -0.02 -0.59 6.79
CA ARG A 129 0.03 0.53 7.74
C ARG A 129 -1.18 0.59 8.66
N ARG A 130 -2.35 0.16 8.20
CA ARG A 130 -3.58 0.09 9.01
C ARG A 130 -3.43 -0.82 10.25
N TYR A 131 -2.45 -1.73 10.24
CA TYR A 131 -2.23 -2.73 11.28
C TYR A 131 -0.95 -2.50 12.10
N LEU A 132 -0.20 -1.42 11.84
CA LEU A 132 1.02 -1.12 12.61
C LEU A 132 0.70 -0.37 13.92
N PRO A 133 1.40 -0.65 15.03
CA PRO A 133 1.17 0.00 16.32
C PRO A 133 1.14 1.53 16.24
N TYR A 134 2.05 2.11 15.44
CA TYR A 134 2.15 3.56 15.24
C TYR A 134 0.83 4.17 14.75
N PHE A 135 0.24 3.64 13.68
CA PHE A 135 -1.02 4.18 13.13
C PHE A 135 -2.25 3.74 13.91
N LEU A 136 -2.23 2.57 14.54
CA LEU A 136 -3.26 2.17 15.50
C LEU A 136 -3.34 3.17 16.68
N LYS A 137 -2.19 3.71 17.12
CA LYS A 137 -2.17 4.75 18.14
C LYS A 137 -2.78 6.07 17.65
N VAL A 138 -2.47 6.49 16.42
CA VAL A 138 -3.10 7.67 15.80
C VAL A 138 -4.62 7.49 15.75
N LYS A 139 -5.10 6.32 15.27
CA LYS A 139 -6.51 5.98 15.19
C LYS A 139 -7.18 5.97 16.57
N GLU A 140 -6.50 5.45 17.59
CA GLU A 140 -6.97 5.47 18.99
C GLU A 140 -7.16 6.91 19.50
N LEU A 141 -6.19 7.81 19.27
CA LEU A 141 -6.25 9.21 19.71
C LEU A 141 -7.39 9.97 19.03
N VAL A 142 -7.58 9.76 17.73
CA VAL A 142 -8.69 10.36 16.96
C VAL A 142 -10.02 9.82 17.47
N LYS A 143 -10.15 8.50 17.64
CA LYS A 143 -11.38 7.86 18.14
C LYS A 143 -11.75 8.31 19.56
N LYS A 144 -10.76 8.55 20.42
CA LYS A 144 -10.96 9.11 21.77
C LYS A 144 -11.40 10.58 21.76
N GLY A 145 -11.42 11.25 20.61
CA GLY A 145 -11.84 12.63 20.48
C GLY A 145 -10.88 13.63 21.12
N ILE A 146 -9.60 13.27 21.24
CA ILE A 146 -8.59 14.08 21.95
C ILE A 146 -8.43 15.47 21.32
N ILE A 147 -8.52 15.55 19.99
CA ILE A 147 -8.51 16.82 19.25
C ILE A 147 -9.91 17.38 18.95
N GLY A 148 -10.96 16.77 19.51
CA GLY A 148 -12.35 17.10 19.21
C GLY A 148 -12.76 16.66 17.81
N LYS A 149 -13.63 17.45 17.16
CA LYS A 149 -14.04 17.21 15.75
C LYS A 149 -12.90 17.65 14.82
N PRO A 150 -12.31 16.76 14.02
CA PRO A 150 -11.37 17.15 12.97
C PRO A 150 -12.02 18.12 11.98
N GLN A 151 -11.30 19.19 11.62
CA GLN A 151 -11.79 20.27 10.76
C GLN A 151 -10.94 20.43 9.49
N ASN A 152 -9.62 20.25 9.61
CA ASN A 152 -8.70 20.39 8.49
C ASN A 152 -7.51 19.43 8.61
N MET A 153 -6.97 19.01 7.46
CA MET A 153 -5.78 18.18 7.36
C MET A 153 -4.78 18.74 6.34
N HIS A 154 -3.49 18.58 6.61
CA HIS A 154 -2.43 18.84 5.64
C HIS A 154 -1.43 17.67 5.60
N ILE A 155 -1.12 17.20 4.40
CA ILE A 155 -0.07 16.22 4.12
C ILE A 155 1.12 16.96 3.49
N SER A 156 2.32 16.73 4.01
CA SER A 156 3.57 17.15 3.40
C SER A 156 4.50 15.94 3.28
N LEU A 157 4.87 15.61 2.05
CA LEU A 157 5.93 14.65 1.77
C LEU A 157 6.94 15.30 0.83
N ILE A 158 8.06 15.71 1.39
CA ILE A 158 9.13 16.37 0.68
C ILE A 158 10.36 15.47 0.77
N GLN A 159 10.89 15.08 -0.38
CA GLN A 159 12.05 14.21 -0.50
C GLN A 159 13.06 14.81 -1.48
N PRO A 160 14.36 14.68 -1.18
CA PRO A 160 15.38 14.89 -2.18
C PRO A 160 15.35 13.77 -3.23
N PRO A 161 15.90 14.01 -4.43
CA PRO A 161 16.14 12.95 -5.40
C PRO A 161 17.01 11.84 -4.83
N TYR A 162 16.75 10.60 -5.24
CA TYR A 162 17.64 9.47 -4.98
C TYR A 162 18.84 9.50 -5.94
N PRO A 163 19.99 8.88 -5.59
CA PRO A 163 21.16 8.86 -6.47
C PRO A 163 20.88 8.36 -7.90
N LEU A 164 20.04 7.33 -8.04
CA LEU A 164 19.66 6.78 -9.35
C LEU A 164 18.77 7.71 -10.19
N ASP A 165 18.14 8.71 -9.60
CA ASP A 165 17.28 9.65 -10.32
C ASP A 165 18.08 10.55 -11.27
N TYR A 166 19.38 10.70 -11.01
CA TYR A 166 20.33 11.42 -11.86
C TYR A 166 20.84 10.57 -13.04
N GLU A 167 20.60 9.26 -13.03
CA GLU A 167 21.06 8.31 -14.07
C GLU A 167 19.89 7.93 -14.99
N LYS A 168 19.65 8.72 -16.04
CA LYS A 168 18.51 8.58 -16.95
C LYS A 168 18.38 7.18 -17.59
N GLU A 169 19.50 6.51 -17.84
CA GLU A 169 19.56 5.19 -18.46
C GLU A 169 19.28 4.05 -17.46
N LYS A 170 19.27 4.34 -16.16
CA LYS A 170 19.10 3.35 -15.08
C LYS A 170 17.95 3.66 -14.14
N LEU A 171 16.99 4.47 -14.60
CA LEU A 171 15.86 4.89 -13.78
C LEU A 171 15.12 3.67 -13.20
N PRO A 172 14.79 3.67 -11.91
CA PRO A 172 14.01 2.61 -11.29
C PRO A 172 12.63 2.51 -11.94
N TRP A 173 12.01 1.33 -11.86
CA TRP A 173 10.69 1.08 -12.46
C TRP A 173 9.62 2.10 -12.02
N ARG A 174 9.76 2.67 -10.81
CA ARG A 174 8.87 3.69 -10.24
C ARG A 174 8.80 4.97 -11.07
N LEU A 175 9.87 5.26 -11.82
CA LEU A 175 9.99 6.43 -12.68
C LEU A 175 9.76 6.10 -14.16
N GLN A 176 9.42 4.85 -14.48
CA GLN A 176 9.08 4.41 -15.83
C GLN A 176 7.55 4.42 -15.99
N PRO A 177 6.96 5.34 -16.78
CA PRO A 177 5.51 5.53 -16.87
C PRO A 177 4.75 4.25 -17.18
N ASP A 178 5.25 3.45 -18.12
CA ASP A 178 4.62 2.21 -18.59
C ASP A 178 4.58 1.11 -17.51
N ILE A 179 5.42 1.21 -16.47
CA ILE A 179 5.49 0.23 -15.38
C ILE A 179 4.77 0.74 -14.13
N ALA A 180 4.99 1.99 -13.76
CA ALA A 180 4.41 2.60 -12.57
C ALA A 180 2.96 3.08 -12.77
N GLY A 181 2.53 3.27 -14.01
CA GLY A 181 1.26 3.91 -14.34
C GLY A 181 1.35 5.43 -14.48
N GLY A 182 2.55 6.02 -14.58
CA GLY A 182 2.77 7.47 -14.50
C GLY A 182 2.83 8.00 -13.05
N GLY A 183 2.95 9.33 -12.89
CA GLY A 183 2.99 10.00 -11.58
C GLY A 183 4.22 9.71 -10.70
N GLY A 184 5.14 8.84 -11.14
CA GLY A 184 6.43 8.65 -10.48
C GLY A 184 6.34 8.22 -9.02
N TYR A 185 7.17 8.85 -8.17
CA TYR A 185 7.16 8.61 -6.74
C TYR A 185 5.83 8.91 -6.05
N PHE A 186 4.96 9.73 -6.65
CA PHE A 186 3.61 9.95 -6.12
C PHE A 186 2.81 8.63 -6.07
N TYR A 187 2.81 7.84 -7.15
CA TYR A 187 2.08 6.55 -7.20
C TYR A 187 2.70 5.46 -6.32
N ASP A 188 3.98 5.59 -5.95
CA ASP A 188 4.59 4.67 -4.99
C ASP A 188 4.31 5.09 -3.54
N LEU A 189 4.45 6.38 -3.21
CA LEU A 189 4.47 6.83 -1.82
C LEU A 189 3.13 7.38 -1.33
N ALA A 190 2.41 8.16 -2.15
CA ALA A 190 1.13 8.75 -1.77
C ALA A 190 0.04 7.71 -1.41
N PRO A 191 -0.05 6.50 -2.02
CA PRO A 191 -1.04 5.54 -1.59
C PRO A 191 -0.94 5.18 -0.11
N HIS A 192 0.25 5.22 0.49
CA HIS A 192 0.40 4.97 1.94
C HIS A 192 -0.27 6.05 2.79
N GLN A 193 -0.18 7.31 2.38
CA GLN A 193 -0.74 8.45 3.08
C GLN A 193 -2.25 8.54 2.85
N LEU A 194 -2.68 8.43 1.59
CA LEU A 194 -4.08 8.52 1.18
C LEU A 194 -4.92 7.35 1.71
N ASP A 195 -4.33 6.15 1.80
CA ASP A 195 -5.00 5.01 2.41
C ASP A 195 -5.22 5.20 3.91
N ILE A 196 -4.15 5.55 4.65
CA ILE A 196 -4.23 5.59 6.10
C ILE A 196 -5.11 6.74 6.60
N ILE A 197 -5.13 7.88 5.91
CA ILE A 197 -6.04 8.98 6.27
C ILE A 197 -7.49 8.60 5.98
N GLN A 198 -7.76 7.83 4.92
CA GLN A 198 -9.12 7.38 4.65
C GLN A 198 -9.59 6.35 5.70
N ASP A 199 -8.70 5.45 6.13
CA ASP A 199 -9.00 4.48 7.20
C ASP A 199 -9.28 5.15 8.57
N ILE A 200 -8.64 6.29 8.85
CA ILE A 200 -8.76 6.99 10.14
C ILE A 200 -9.87 8.04 10.12
N PHE A 201 -10.04 8.78 9.03
CA PHE A 201 -10.88 9.98 8.96
C PHE A 201 -12.10 9.86 8.03
N GLY A 202 -12.26 8.74 7.34
CA GLY A 202 -13.37 8.48 6.42
C GLY A 202 -12.98 8.60 4.95
N CYS A 203 -13.88 8.22 4.05
CA CYS A 203 -13.63 8.24 2.61
C CYS A 203 -13.43 9.67 2.09
N ILE A 204 -12.53 9.85 1.12
CA ILE A 204 -12.44 11.09 0.34
C ILE A 204 -13.48 11.02 -0.78
N LEU A 205 -14.31 12.05 -0.91
CA LEU A 205 -15.38 12.14 -1.91
C LEU A 205 -15.08 13.13 -3.05
N GLU A 206 -14.17 14.06 -2.82
CA GLU A 206 -13.70 15.01 -3.82
C GLU A 206 -12.19 15.15 -3.74
N ALA A 207 -11.53 15.21 -4.89
CA ALA A 207 -10.11 15.47 -4.99
C ALA A 207 -9.79 16.22 -6.29
N SER A 208 -8.84 17.15 -6.20
CA SER A 208 -8.29 17.89 -7.34
C SER A 208 -6.83 18.21 -7.06
N GLY A 209 -6.01 18.30 -8.11
CA GLY A 209 -4.59 18.58 -7.96
C GLY A 209 -3.98 19.32 -9.15
N CYS A 210 -2.84 19.92 -8.87
CA CYS A 210 -1.91 20.47 -9.84
C CYS A 210 -0.62 19.65 -9.77
N LYS A 211 -0.10 19.23 -10.92
CA LYS A 211 1.12 18.45 -11.03
C LYS A 211 2.09 19.14 -11.99
N SER A 212 3.37 18.99 -11.72
CA SER A 212 4.45 19.49 -12.56
C SER A 212 5.67 18.59 -12.41
N ASN A 213 6.58 18.70 -13.37
CA ASN A 213 7.92 18.17 -13.30
C ASN A 213 8.88 19.35 -13.20
N CYS A 214 9.16 19.77 -11.97
CA CYS A 214 9.96 20.97 -11.69
C CYS A 214 11.46 20.67 -11.62
N GLY A 215 11.84 19.45 -11.22
CA GLY A 215 13.23 19.00 -11.10
C GLY A 215 13.82 18.53 -12.42
N GLY A 216 13.01 17.97 -13.33
CA GLY A 216 13.43 17.62 -14.70
C GLY A 216 14.44 16.47 -14.79
N LEU A 217 14.56 15.64 -13.75
CA LEU A 217 15.51 14.53 -13.68
C LEU A 217 15.05 13.30 -14.49
N TYR A 218 13.73 13.13 -14.62
CA TYR A 218 13.02 12.05 -15.30
C TYR A 218 11.76 12.62 -15.98
N GLU A 219 10.97 11.81 -16.69
CA GLU A 219 9.82 12.31 -17.48
C GLU A 219 8.55 12.54 -16.66
N VAL A 220 8.32 11.70 -15.64
CA VAL A 220 7.12 11.74 -14.78
C VAL A 220 7.13 12.94 -13.82
N GLU A 221 5.96 13.27 -13.27
CA GLU A 221 5.79 14.38 -12.35
C GLU A 221 6.50 14.15 -11.02
N ASP A 222 7.11 15.22 -10.49
CA ASP A 222 7.87 15.19 -9.23
C ASP A 222 7.33 16.17 -8.18
N THR A 223 6.45 17.08 -8.58
CA THR A 223 5.93 18.17 -7.75
C THR A 223 4.42 18.25 -7.90
N LEU A 224 3.69 17.96 -6.81
CA LEU A 224 2.24 17.91 -6.80
C LEU A 224 1.67 18.68 -5.61
N SER A 225 0.55 19.35 -5.83
CA SER A 225 -0.28 19.93 -4.77
C SER A 225 -1.73 19.54 -5.00
N ALA A 226 -2.45 19.20 -3.94
CA ALA A 226 -3.84 18.77 -4.03
C ALA A 226 -4.71 19.32 -2.90
N CYS A 227 -6.01 19.36 -3.16
CA CYS A 227 -7.06 19.55 -2.17
C CYS A 227 -8.10 18.43 -2.28
N PHE A 228 -8.69 18.06 -1.15
CA PHE A 228 -9.68 17.00 -1.08
C PHE A 228 -10.70 17.23 0.04
N ARG A 229 -11.89 16.62 -0.11
CA ARG A 229 -12.97 16.68 0.89
C ARG A 229 -13.39 15.27 1.31
N PHE A 230 -13.46 15.06 2.61
CA PHE A 230 -13.90 13.81 3.23
C PHE A 230 -15.43 13.72 3.31
N GLU A 231 -15.96 12.52 3.44
CA GLU A 231 -17.40 12.25 3.59
C GLU A 231 -18.03 12.94 4.81
N ASN A 232 -17.25 13.20 5.85
CA ASN A 232 -17.69 13.89 7.06
C ASN A 232 -17.61 15.43 6.94
N GLY A 233 -17.25 15.96 5.77
CA GLY A 233 -17.13 17.38 5.47
C GLY A 233 -15.78 18.01 5.86
N MET A 234 -14.84 17.25 6.45
CA MET A 234 -13.47 17.74 6.68
C MET A 234 -12.78 18.04 5.35
N THR A 235 -12.05 19.15 5.28
CA THR A 235 -11.22 19.48 4.12
C THR A 235 -9.77 19.12 4.37
N GLY A 236 -9.05 18.75 3.31
CA GLY A 236 -7.64 18.42 3.38
C GLY A 236 -6.88 18.99 2.20
N SER A 237 -5.57 19.12 2.39
CA SER A 237 -4.62 19.41 1.32
C SER A 237 -3.39 18.54 1.43
N GLY A 238 -2.67 18.39 0.32
CA GLY A 238 -1.42 17.64 0.26
C GLY A 238 -0.40 18.30 -0.64
N SER A 239 0.88 18.21 -0.27
CA SER A 239 2.02 18.63 -1.07
C SER A 239 3.03 17.49 -1.13
N TRP A 240 3.40 17.11 -2.35
CA TRP A 240 4.41 16.09 -2.63
C TRP A 240 5.49 16.71 -3.51
N CYS A 241 6.74 16.62 -3.09
CA CYS A 241 7.88 17.11 -3.85
C CYS A 241 9.03 16.11 -3.74
N PHE A 242 9.46 15.56 -4.87
CA PHE A 242 10.50 14.51 -4.94
C PHE A 242 11.81 15.01 -5.58
N ALA A 243 11.91 16.32 -5.78
CA ALA A 243 13.09 17.00 -6.31
C ALA A 243 13.55 18.14 -5.39
N ALA A 244 13.32 18.00 -4.09
CA ALA A 244 13.65 19.03 -3.11
C ALA A 244 15.13 19.02 -2.69
N HIS A 245 15.57 20.08 -2.01
CA HIS A 245 16.85 20.09 -1.32
C HIS A 245 16.79 19.20 -0.05
N GLU A 246 17.90 18.56 0.33
CA GLU A 246 17.97 17.66 1.51
C GLU A 246 17.41 18.31 2.79
N ASN A 247 17.74 19.57 3.05
CA ASN A 247 17.26 20.33 4.22
C ASN A 247 15.75 20.59 4.25
N ALA A 248 15.05 20.42 3.13
CA ALA A 248 13.60 20.58 3.04
C ALA A 248 12.85 19.26 3.27
N LYS A 249 13.56 18.15 3.49
CA LYS A 249 12.96 16.83 3.67
C LYS A 249 11.93 16.84 4.79
N GLU A 250 10.72 16.39 4.47
CA GLU A 250 9.60 16.35 5.39
C GLU A 250 8.73 15.12 5.14
N ASP A 251 8.23 14.53 6.22
CA ASP A 251 7.18 13.51 6.19
C ASP A 251 6.22 13.80 7.33
N ARG A 252 5.10 14.46 7.02
CA ARG A 252 4.19 14.95 8.05
C ARG A 252 2.75 14.98 7.57
N ILE A 253 1.87 14.45 8.40
CA ILE A 253 0.42 14.63 8.31
C ILE A 253 0.00 15.41 9.56
N LYS A 254 -0.61 16.58 9.37
CA LYS A 254 -1.12 17.43 10.45
C LYS A 254 -2.64 17.49 10.36
N VAL A 255 -3.31 17.33 11.49
CA VAL A 255 -4.76 17.38 11.63
C VAL A 255 -5.11 18.42 12.69
N ILE A 256 -6.01 19.32 12.33
CA ILE A 256 -6.53 20.39 13.17
C ILE A 256 -7.95 20.03 13.54
N GLY A 257 -8.23 19.91 14.83
CA GLY A 257 -9.58 19.76 15.36
C GLY A 257 -9.94 20.92 16.28
N ASN A 258 -11.21 21.01 16.66
CA ASN A 258 -11.72 22.12 17.47
C ASN A 258 -11.27 22.11 18.95
N LYS A 259 -10.58 21.06 19.41
CA LYS A 259 -10.02 20.98 20.77
C LYS A 259 -8.50 20.81 20.80
N GLY A 260 -7.86 20.67 19.65
CA GLY A 260 -6.42 20.45 19.58
C GLY A 260 -5.90 20.14 18.19
N THR A 261 -4.60 19.85 18.11
CA THR A 261 -3.93 19.43 16.88
C THR A 261 -3.17 18.14 17.11
N LEU A 262 -3.12 17.31 16.06
CA LEU A 262 -2.40 16.04 16.02
C LEU A 262 -1.49 16.07 14.79
N ALA A 263 -0.23 15.65 14.92
CA ALA A 263 0.59 15.39 13.74
C ALA A 263 1.44 14.13 13.92
N PHE A 264 1.59 13.40 12.83
CA PHE A 264 2.30 12.13 12.75
C PHE A 264 2.95 11.98 11.38
N SER A 265 3.87 11.05 11.22
CA SER A 265 4.55 10.79 9.95
C SER A 265 4.16 9.43 9.37
N THR A 266 4.44 9.20 8.09
CA THR A 266 4.02 7.97 7.39
C THR A 266 5.15 6.97 7.22
N PHE A 267 6.38 7.45 7.17
CA PHE A 267 7.59 6.71 6.83
C PHE A 267 8.68 6.87 7.89
N SER A 268 8.89 8.07 8.46
CA SER A 268 9.92 8.31 9.47
C SER A 268 9.57 7.73 10.85
N TYR A 269 8.28 7.50 11.13
CA TYR A 269 7.76 7.15 12.45
C TYR A 269 8.22 8.10 13.57
N ASP A 270 8.31 9.39 13.25
CA ASP A 270 8.59 10.45 14.22
C ASP A 270 7.54 10.42 15.34
N PRO A 271 7.86 10.88 16.57
CA PRO A 271 6.90 10.87 17.65
C PRO A 271 5.60 11.58 17.26
N ILE A 272 4.46 10.94 17.57
CA ILE A 272 3.15 11.55 17.33
C ILE A 272 3.05 12.77 18.22
N THR A 273 2.86 13.94 17.63
CA THR A 273 2.75 15.20 18.35
C THR A 273 1.29 15.54 18.59
N LEU A 274 0.96 15.94 19.80
CA LEU A 274 -0.38 16.33 20.21
C LEU A 274 -0.31 17.69 20.90
N TYR A 275 -1.25 18.57 20.58
CA TYR A 275 -1.42 19.82 21.32
C TYR A 275 -2.89 20.00 21.70
N THR A 276 -3.17 20.11 22.99
CA THR A 276 -4.52 20.40 23.52
C THR A 276 -4.46 21.50 24.55
N LYS A 277 -5.59 22.17 24.80
CA LYS A 277 -5.68 23.19 25.87
C LYS A 277 -5.36 22.62 27.26
N GLU A 278 -5.80 21.39 27.52
CA GLU A 278 -5.70 20.75 28.84
C GLU A 278 -4.29 20.24 29.15
N LYS A 279 -3.58 19.69 28.16
CA LYS A 279 -2.27 19.04 28.36
C LYS A 279 -1.10 19.80 27.76
N GLY A 280 -1.33 20.88 27.01
CA GLY A 280 -0.29 21.56 26.26
C GLY A 280 0.25 20.68 25.13
N TYR A 281 1.55 20.77 24.87
CA TYR A 281 2.25 20.02 23.82
C TYR A 281 2.83 18.71 24.37
N GLU A 282 2.51 17.59 23.71
CA GLU A 282 2.96 16.25 24.05
C GLU A 282 3.59 15.56 22.84
N LYS A 283 4.58 14.70 23.10
CA LYS A 283 5.17 13.77 22.12
C LYS A 283 4.92 12.34 22.59
N ILE A 284 4.24 11.56 21.77
CA ILE A 284 3.93 10.16 22.04
C ILE A 284 4.86 9.32 21.18
N HIS A 285 5.77 8.60 21.83
CA HIS A 285 6.63 7.62 21.20
C HIS A 285 5.88 6.30 21.15
N VAL A 286 5.81 5.68 19.98
CA VAL A 286 5.21 4.36 19.80
C VAL A 286 6.31 3.42 19.37
N ASP A 287 6.51 2.36 20.14
CA ASP A 287 7.40 1.29 19.71
C ASP A 287 6.80 0.63 18.46
N ASN A 288 7.54 0.72 17.36
CA ASN A 288 7.18 0.15 16.08
C ASN A 288 8.13 -0.99 15.67
N ASN A 289 8.71 -1.69 16.67
CA ASN A 289 9.55 -2.88 16.53
C ASN A 289 8.76 -4.09 15.98
N VAL A 290 8.19 -3.94 14.80
CA VAL A 290 7.62 -5.04 14.02
C VAL A 290 8.72 -5.53 13.09
N GLU A 291 9.27 -6.71 13.38
CA GLU A 291 10.36 -7.30 12.60
C GLU A 291 10.02 -7.35 11.10
N HIS A 292 8.78 -7.72 10.78
CA HIS A 292 8.24 -7.75 9.42
C HIS A 292 6.97 -6.92 9.33
N VAL A 293 7.06 -5.69 8.81
CA VAL A 293 5.96 -4.70 8.81
C VAL A 293 4.65 -5.18 8.18
N GLN A 294 4.69 -6.18 7.29
CA GLN A 294 3.48 -6.75 6.68
C GLN A 294 2.84 -7.88 7.49
N GLN A 295 3.58 -8.49 8.43
CA GLN A 295 3.11 -9.67 9.16
C GLN A 295 1.75 -9.46 9.85
N PRO A 296 1.46 -8.32 10.50
CA PRO A 296 0.15 -8.11 11.12
C PRO A 296 -1.00 -8.15 10.10
N LEU A 297 -0.84 -7.54 8.93
CA LEU A 297 -1.86 -7.56 7.89
C LEU A 297 -1.97 -8.96 7.26
N ILE A 298 -0.85 -9.61 6.96
CA ILE A 298 -0.84 -10.98 6.42
C ILE A 298 -1.62 -11.92 7.36
N GLN A 299 -1.38 -11.82 8.68
CA GLN A 299 -2.11 -12.61 9.65
C GLN A 299 -3.62 -12.31 9.63
N ALA A 300 -4.01 -11.03 9.51
CA ALA A 300 -5.42 -10.64 9.40
C ALA A 300 -6.08 -11.18 8.12
N VAL A 301 -5.36 -11.18 6.99
CA VAL A 301 -5.84 -11.76 5.72
C VAL A 301 -6.05 -13.27 5.87
N ILE A 302 -5.09 -13.99 6.46
CA ILE A 302 -5.21 -15.45 6.69
C ILE A 302 -6.42 -15.76 7.58
N TYR A 303 -6.61 -15.00 8.66
CA TYR A 303 -7.79 -15.18 9.51
C TYR A 303 -9.10 -14.83 8.81
N HIS A 304 -9.11 -13.86 7.89
CA HIS A 304 -10.26 -13.62 7.01
C HIS A 304 -10.55 -14.82 6.12
N LEU A 305 -9.53 -15.33 5.40
CA LEU A 305 -9.69 -16.50 4.54
C LEU A 305 -10.22 -17.73 5.30
N LEU A 306 -9.80 -17.91 6.56
CA LEU A 306 -10.27 -18.99 7.44
C LEU A 306 -11.62 -18.72 8.12
N GLY A 307 -12.28 -17.58 7.85
CA GLY A 307 -13.55 -17.21 8.48
C GLY A 307 -13.44 -16.88 9.98
N LYS A 308 -12.25 -16.57 10.49
CA LYS A 308 -11.96 -16.29 11.91
C LYS A 308 -12.09 -14.81 12.27
N SER A 309 -11.88 -13.90 11.33
CA SER A 309 -12.03 -12.45 11.53
C SER A 309 -12.29 -11.74 10.19
N THR A 310 -12.44 -10.42 10.22
CA THR A 310 -12.56 -9.61 9.00
C THR A 310 -11.32 -8.72 8.85
N CYS A 311 -10.65 -8.84 7.70
CA CYS A 311 -9.64 -7.90 7.23
C CYS A 311 -10.30 -6.77 6.43
N SER A 312 -9.95 -5.51 6.74
CA SER A 312 -10.52 -4.32 6.10
C SER A 312 -9.74 -3.83 4.88
N CYS A 313 -8.55 -4.39 4.60
CA CYS A 313 -7.75 -4.04 3.42
C CYS A 313 -8.21 -4.84 2.18
N THR A 314 -9.46 -4.62 1.78
CA THR A 314 -10.07 -5.25 0.59
C THR A 314 -9.73 -4.48 -0.69
N GLY A 315 -9.92 -5.13 -1.84
CA GLY A 315 -9.84 -4.47 -3.16
C GLY A 315 -10.76 -3.25 -3.28
N GLU A 316 -11.96 -3.31 -2.70
CA GLU A 316 -12.88 -2.17 -2.63
C GLU A 316 -12.29 -1.00 -1.84
N SER A 317 -11.76 -1.28 -0.64
CA SER A 317 -11.14 -0.25 0.21
C SER A 317 -9.90 0.39 -0.43
N ALA A 318 -9.19 -0.35 -1.28
CA ALA A 318 -8.02 0.11 -2.01
C ALA A 318 -8.38 0.97 -3.22
N THR A 319 -9.55 0.72 -3.81
CA THR A 319 -10.02 1.38 -5.04
C THR A 319 -10.25 2.87 -4.82
N THR A 320 -10.70 3.27 -3.63
CA THR A 320 -10.86 4.69 -3.28
C THR A 320 -9.50 5.41 -3.26
N THR A 321 -8.44 4.76 -2.78
CA THR A 321 -7.09 5.32 -2.80
C THR A 321 -6.60 5.55 -4.23
N ASN A 322 -6.78 4.57 -5.12
CA ASN A 322 -6.45 4.74 -6.55
C ASN A 322 -7.31 5.84 -7.21
N TRP A 323 -8.59 5.92 -6.88
CA TRP A 323 -9.47 7.00 -7.36
C TRP A 323 -8.93 8.39 -6.98
N VAL A 324 -8.56 8.59 -5.72
CA VAL A 324 -8.01 9.88 -5.26
C VAL A 324 -6.72 10.22 -5.99
N MET A 325 -5.82 9.25 -6.18
CA MET A 325 -4.57 9.48 -6.92
C MET A 325 -4.87 9.91 -8.37
N ASP A 326 -5.72 9.18 -9.07
CA ASP A 326 -6.07 9.47 -10.46
C ASP A 326 -6.80 10.82 -10.62
N LYS A 327 -7.66 11.20 -9.67
CA LYS A 327 -8.25 12.56 -9.61
C LYS A 327 -7.18 13.64 -9.44
N ILE A 328 -6.22 13.44 -8.54
CA ILE A 328 -5.15 14.41 -8.27
C ILE A 328 -4.27 14.63 -9.51
N VAL A 329 -3.99 13.56 -10.27
CA VAL A 329 -3.14 13.66 -11.47
C VAL A 329 -3.92 13.93 -12.77
N GLY A 330 -5.23 14.14 -12.71
CA GLY A 330 -6.07 14.51 -13.84
C GLY A 330 -6.32 13.39 -14.85
N LYS A 331 -6.39 12.13 -14.39
CA LYS A 331 -6.74 10.97 -15.25
C LYS A 331 -8.24 10.69 -15.34
N LEU A 332 -9.06 11.36 -14.53
CA LEU A 332 -10.50 11.10 -14.30
C LEU A 332 -11.38 12.35 -14.40
#